data_AF-A0A2S8P4F2-F1
#
_entry.id   AF-A0A2S8P4F2-F1
#
_cell.length_a   1.000
_cell.length_b   1.000
_cell.length_c   1.000
_cell.angle_alpha   90.00
_cell.angle_beta   90.00
_cell.angle_gamma   90.00
#
_symmetry.space_group_name_H-M   'P 1'
#
loop_
_entity.id
_entity.type
_entity.pdbx_description
1 polymer ?
#
loop_
_entity_poly.entity_id
_entity_poly.type
_entity_poly.pdbx_seq_one_letter_code
_entity_poly.pdbx_strand_id
1 'polypeptide(L)'
;MPKCYMAQLKVYERIWKKEKFQCKDWAGENKSYVFHGGKGVMYFPTTPTSTWRKFLQKKGIPHIKLHGLRHTAAMLLRESGADLKTMQERLRHTKIGTTADIYTHKSEMISRDAADRLEVFDPKKLRIAP
;
A
#
# COMPACT_ATOMS: atom_id res chain seq x y z
N MET A 1 4.31 5.37 7.09
CA MET A 1 2.97 4.98 6.57
C MET A 1 1.93 5.65 7.43
N PRO A 2 0.77 6.06 6.86
CA PRO A 2 -0.27 6.70 7.66
C PRO A 2 -0.70 5.77 8.80
N LYS A 3 -0.85 6.32 10.01
CA LYS A 3 -1.29 5.67 11.23
C LYS A 3 -2.61 4.90 11.03
N CYS A 4 -3.57 5.45 10.28
CA CYS A 4 -4.84 4.78 10.01
C CYS A 4 -4.62 3.42 9.29
N TYR A 5 -3.71 3.37 8.30
CA TYR A 5 -3.34 2.13 7.62
C TYR A 5 -2.52 1.21 8.51
N MET A 6 -1.63 1.73 9.35
CA MET A 6 -0.88 0.89 10.32
C MET A 6 -1.82 0.21 11.32
N ALA A 7 -2.89 0.88 11.74
CA ALA A 7 -3.93 0.28 12.57
C ALA A 7 -4.65 -0.88 11.84
N GLN A 8 -4.96 -0.71 10.56
CA GLN A 8 -5.53 -1.79 9.73
C GLN A 8 -4.55 -2.95 9.56
N LEU A 9 -3.27 -2.68 9.32
CA LEU A 9 -2.24 -3.71 9.22
C LEU A 9 -2.09 -4.53 10.51
N LYS A 10 -2.22 -3.89 11.69
CA LYS A 10 -2.21 -4.60 12.98
C LYS A 10 -3.41 -5.54 13.14
N VAL A 11 -4.58 -5.15 12.63
CA VAL A 11 -5.75 -6.05 12.59
C VAL A 11 -5.50 -7.20 11.61
N TYR A 12 -4.97 -6.90 10.43
CA TYR A 12 -4.63 -7.89 9.42
C TYR A 12 -3.58 -8.90 9.93
N GLU A 13 -2.60 -8.49 10.72
CA GLU A 13 -1.61 -9.39 11.33
C GLU A 13 -2.26 -10.50 12.16
N ARG A 14 -3.38 -10.21 12.84
CA ARG A 14 -4.13 -11.22 13.61
C ARG A 14 -4.78 -12.24 12.68
N ILE A 15 -5.33 -11.77 11.56
CA ILE A 15 -5.92 -12.64 10.52
C ILE A 15 -4.83 -13.52 9.92
N TRP A 16 -3.70 -12.92 9.54
CA TRP A 16 -2.53 -13.61 9.01
C TRP A 16 -2.04 -14.74 9.94
N LYS A 17 -1.91 -14.45 11.25
CA LYS A 17 -1.50 -15.46 12.25
C LYS A 17 -2.51 -16.60 12.34
N LYS A 18 -3.81 -16.29 12.28
CA LYS A 18 -4.87 -17.29 12.28
C LYS A 18 -4.83 -18.15 11.01
N GLU A 19 -4.67 -17.55 9.84
CA GLU A 19 -4.53 -18.26 8.57
C GLU A 19 -3.32 -19.20 8.60
N LYS A 20 -2.18 -18.73 9.10
CA LYS A 20 -0.99 -19.57 9.27
C LYS A 20 -1.23 -20.74 10.22
N PHE A 21 -1.86 -20.50 11.37
CA PHE A 21 -2.16 -21.54 12.35
C PHE A 21 -3.14 -22.59 11.82
N GLN A 22 -4.12 -22.16 11.00
CA GLN A 22 -5.12 -23.05 10.42
C GLN A 22 -4.63 -23.80 9.17
N CYS A 23 -3.51 -23.36 8.57
CA CYS A 23 -2.96 -23.96 7.38
C CYS A 23 -2.15 -25.22 7.73
N LYS A 24 -2.62 -26.38 7.27
CA LYS A 24 -1.89 -27.65 7.43
C LYS A 24 -0.62 -27.70 6.59
N ASP A 25 -0.66 -27.16 5.38
CA ASP A 25 0.43 -27.21 4.38
C ASP A 25 1.07 -25.82 4.20
N TRP A 26 1.61 -25.26 5.28
CA TRP A 26 2.26 -23.96 5.21
C TRP A 26 3.59 -24.05 4.45
N ALA A 27 3.70 -23.36 3.32
CA ALA A 27 4.87 -23.33 2.43
C ALA A 27 5.61 -21.99 2.45
N GLY A 28 5.26 -21.09 3.37
CA GLY A 28 6.03 -19.88 3.64
C GLY A 28 7.21 -20.21 4.55
N GLU A 29 8.33 -20.63 3.97
CA GLU A 29 9.56 -21.05 4.66
C GLU A 29 10.19 -19.92 5.53
N ASN A 30 11.43 -19.52 5.25
CA ASN A 30 12.13 -18.44 5.95
C ASN A 30 11.62 -17.03 5.58
N LYS A 31 10.65 -16.93 4.64
CA LYS A 31 10.08 -15.67 4.17
C LYS A 31 8.66 -15.50 4.70
N SER A 32 8.44 -14.43 5.45
CA SER A 32 7.09 -14.02 5.89
C SER A 32 6.55 -12.93 4.97
N TYR A 33 5.83 -13.34 3.92
CA TYR A 33 5.16 -12.39 3.03
C TYR A 33 3.98 -11.73 3.74
N VAL A 34 3.91 -10.40 3.67
CA VAL A 34 2.78 -9.64 4.22
C VAL A 34 1.48 -10.10 3.57
N PHE A 35 1.46 -10.26 2.25
CA PHE A 35 0.30 -10.81 1.53
C PHE A 35 0.65 -12.16 0.93
N HIS A 36 -0.15 -13.19 1.22
CA HIS A 36 0.04 -14.55 0.70
C HIS A 36 -1.26 -15.19 0.24
N GLY A 37 -1.15 -16.18 -0.65
CA GLY A 37 -2.28 -16.97 -1.16
C GLY A 37 -2.82 -18.03 -0.20
N GLY A 38 -2.81 -17.77 1.11
CA GLY A 38 -3.27 -18.72 2.15
C GLY A 38 -2.25 -19.77 2.63
N LYS A 39 -1.22 -20.10 1.84
CA LYS A 39 -0.16 -21.07 2.22
C LYS A 39 1.18 -20.43 2.58
N GLY A 40 1.22 -19.14 2.89
CA GLY A 40 2.47 -18.42 3.15
C GLY A 40 3.32 -18.13 1.92
N VAL A 41 2.86 -18.48 0.71
CA VAL A 41 3.52 -18.15 -0.56
C VAL A 41 2.99 -16.83 -1.12
N MET A 42 3.87 -16.05 -1.74
CA MET A 42 3.49 -14.77 -2.37
C MET A 42 2.42 -14.98 -3.44
N TYR A 43 1.58 -13.97 -3.63
CA TYR A 43 0.70 -13.93 -4.80
C TYR A 43 1.50 -13.86 -6.10
N PHE A 44 0.97 -14.48 -7.17
CA PHE A 44 1.47 -14.22 -8.52
C PHE A 44 1.33 -12.73 -8.85
N PRO A 45 2.26 -12.12 -9.61
CA PRO A 45 2.24 -10.69 -9.92
C PRO A 45 0.95 -10.18 -10.57
N THR A 46 0.23 -11.05 -11.27
CA THR A 46 -1.04 -10.73 -11.94
C THR A 46 -2.25 -10.81 -11.00
N THR A 47 -2.12 -11.45 -9.83
CA THR A 47 -3.22 -11.67 -8.88
C THR A 47 -3.84 -10.36 -8.41
N PRO A 48 -3.08 -9.33 -7.97
CA PRO A 48 -3.67 -8.08 -7.52
C PRO A 48 -4.53 -7.41 -8.61
N THR A 49 -4.03 -7.39 -9.85
CA THR A 49 -4.75 -6.83 -11.01
C THR A 49 -6.03 -7.60 -11.32
N SER A 50 -5.99 -8.93 -11.23
CA SER A 50 -7.17 -9.78 -11.45
C SER A 50 -8.21 -9.62 -10.34
N THR A 51 -7.78 -9.64 -9.07
CA THR A 51 -8.63 -9.42 -7.90
C THR A 51 -9.29 -8.05 -7.95
N TRP A 52 -8.54 -7.01 -8.33
CA TRP A 52 -9.07 -5.66 -8.52
C TRP A 52 -10.17 -5.61 -9.59
N ARG A 53 -9.94 -6.23 -10.76
CA ARG A 53 -10.94 -6.30 -11.82
C ARG A 53 -12.23 -6.97 -11.34
N LYS A 54 -12.11 -8.09 -10.62
CA LYS A 54 -13.26 -8.80 -10.03
C LYS A 54 -14.00 -7.94 -9.01
N PHE A 55 -13.26 -7.19 -8.19
CA PHE A 55 -13.84 -6.25 -7.22
C PHE A 55 -14.67 -5.16 -7.90
N LEU A 56 -14.12 -4.51 -8.94
CA LEU A 56 -14.83 -3.49 -9.71
C LEU A 56 -16.14 -4.02 -10.30
N GLN A 57 -16.08 -5.20 -10.95
CA GLN A 57 -17.26 -5.86 -11.51
C GLN A 57 -18.32 -6.14 -10.44
N LYS A 58 -17.90 -6.72 -9.30
CA LYS A 58 -18.81 -7.00 -8.18
C LYS A 58 -19.47 -5.75 -7.59
N LYS A 59 -18.81 -4.59 -7.71
CA LYS A 59 -19.30 -3.31 -7.20
C LYS A 59 -19.96 -2.42 -8.26
N GLY A 60 -20.07 -2.89 -9.51
CA GLY A 60 -20.63 -2.11 -10.61
C GLY A 60 -19.80 -0.87 -10.98
N ILE A 61 -18.51 -0.85 -10.62
CA ILE A 61 -17.63 0.28 -10.89
C ILE A 61 -17.04 0.12 -12.30
N PRO A 62 -17.01 1.19 -13.13
CA PRO A 62 -16.35 1.16 -14.43
C PRO A 62 -14.91 0.68 -14.34
N HIS A 63 -14.41 0.09 -15.44
CA HIS A 63 -13.06 -0.47 -15.43
C HIS A 63 -12.00 0.62 -15.22
N ILE A 64 -11.32 0.57 -14.08
CA ILE A 64 -10.16 1.38 -13.76
C ILE A 64 -8.94 0.48 -13.55
N LYS A 65 -7.81 0.83 -14.16
CA LYS A 65 -6.56 0.08 -13.99
C LYS A 65 -6.10 0.16 -12.54
N LEU A 66 -5.55 -0.94 -12.01
CA LEU A 66 -4.99 -0.95 -10.66
C LEU A 66 -3.86 0.07 -10.51
N HIS A 67 -3.02 0.25 -11.54
CA HIS A 67 -1.98 1.29 -11.56
C HIS A 67 -2.55 2.72 -11.49
N GLY A 68 -3.80 2.92 -11.90
CA GLY A 68 -4.52 4.19 -11.73
C GLY A 68 -4.58 4.64 -10.27
N LEU A 69 -4.68 3.69 -9.32
CA LEU A 69 -4.66 4.00 -7.89
C LEU A 69 -3.33 4.64 -7.45
N ARG A 70 -2.21 4.29 -8.09
CA ARG A 70 -0.92 4.93 -7.83
C ARG A 70 -0.92 6.39 -8.28
N HIS A 71 -1.52 6.67 -9.44
CA HIS A 71 -1.69 8.05 -9.90
C HIS A 71 -2.64 8.83 -8.99
N THR A 72 -3.73 8.22 -8.52
CA THR A 72 -4.61 8.84 -7.52
C THR A 72 -3.86 9.14 -6.23
N ALA A 73 -3.04 8.22 -5.71
CA ALA A 73 -2.23 8.46 -4.52
C ALA A 73 -1.23 9.61 -4.73
N ALA A 74 -0.66 9.76 -5.93
CA ALA A 74 0.20 10.88 -6.29
C ALA A 74 -0.57 12.21 -6.26
N MET A 75 -1.78 12.24 -6.84
CA MET A 75 -2.65 13.41 -6.84
C MET A 75 -3.07 13.80 -5.42
N LEU A 76 -3.48 12.85 -4.59
CA LEU A 76 -3.85 13.11 -3.19
C LEU A 76 -2.66 13.68 -2.39
N LEU A 77 -1.45 13.20 -2.64
CA LEU A 77 -0.24 13.76 -2.04
C LEU A 77 -0.03 15.22 -2.47
N ARG A 78 -0.18 15.51 -3.76
CA ARG A 78 -0.12 16.88 -4.29
C ARG A 78 -1.16 17.79 -3.64
N GLU A 79 -2.41 17.34 -3.56
CA GLU A 79 -3.53 18.11 -2.98
C GLU A 79 -3.34 18.36 -1.47
N SER A 80 -2.66 17.44 -0.77
CA SER A 80 -2.29 17.63 0.64
C SER A 80 -1.12 18.62 0.86
N GLY A 81 -0.61 19.24 -0.20
CA GLY A 81 0.46 20.24 -0.13
C GLY A 81 1.86 19.64 -0.05
N ALA A 82 2.06 18.37 -0.44
CA ALA A 82 3.38 17.79 -0.56
C ALA A 82 4.15 18.43 -1.73
N ASP A 83 5.41 18.77 -1.53
CA ASP A 83 6.27 19.30 -2.57
C ASP A 83 6.68 18.18 -3.56
N LEU A 84 7.06 18.60 -4.77
CA LEU A 84 7.35 17.68 -5.88
C LEU A 84 8.47 16.68 -5.54
N LYS A 85 9.48 17.11 -4.76
CA LYS A 85 10.57 16.24 -4.33
C LYS A 85 10.09 15.13 -3.39
N THR A 86 9.25 15.46 -2.42
CA THR A 86 8.61 14.49 -1.52
C THR A 86 7.75 13.49 -2.29
N MET A 87 6.99 13.97 -3.28
CA MET A 87 6.21 13.09 -4.15
C MET A 87 7.10 12.15 -4.98
N GLN A 88 8.20 12.65 -5.55
CA GLN A 88 9.15 11.86 -6.34
C GLN A 88 9.84 10.79 -5.50
N GLU A 89 10.32 11.13 -4.31
CA GLU A 89 10.95 10.19 -3.39
C GLU A 89 9.95 9.11 -2.94
N ARG A 90 8.70 9.49 -2.64
CA ARG A 90 7.64 8.57 -2.21
C ARG A 90 7.15 7.66 -3.32
N LEU A 91 7.07 8.15 -4.55
CA LEU A 91 6.60 7.42 -5.72
C LEU A 91 7.74 6.76 -6.51
N ARG A 92 9.00 6.84 -6.06
CA ARG A 92 10.18 6.20 -6.67
C ARG A 92 10.06 6.05 -8.19
N HIS A 93 10.15 7.16 -8.93
CA HIS A 93 10.30 7.12 -10.39
C HIS A 93 11.80 7.09 -10.77
N THR A 94 12.31 5.87 -10.94
CA THR A 94 13.13 5.41 -12.09
C THR A 94 14.27 6.30 -12.64
N LYS A 95 15.16 6.82 -11.79
CA LYS A 95 16.61 6.96 -12.06
C LYS A 95 17.27 7.62 -10.85
N ILE A 96 17.69 6.83 -9.87
CA ILE A 96 18.74 7.25 -8.95
C ILE A 96 19.75 6.11 -8.96
N GLY A 97 20.76 6.26 -9.81
CA GLY A 97 22.00 5.53 -9.66
C GLY A 97 22.54 5.79 -8.27
N THR A 98 22.79 4.71 -7.55
CA THR A 98 23.84 4.56 -6.52
C THR A 98 24.34 5.83 -5.86
N THR A 99 23.69 6.26 -4.77
CA THR A 99 24.36 6.97 -3.65
C THR A 99 23.50 6.77 -2.38
N ALA A 100 23.69 5.66 -1.67
CA ALA A 100 22.70 5.09 -0.76
C ALA A 100 22.81 5.43 0.74
N ASP A 101 23.81 6.18 1.21
CA ASP A 101 24.00 6.32 2.68
C ASP A 101 23.61 7.69 3.25
N ILE A 102 23.78 8.80 2.52
CA ILE A 102 23.47 10.15 3.03
C ILE A 102 21.99 10.53 2.80
N TYR A 103 21.36 10.01 1.75
CA TYR A 103 19.97 10.33 1.41
C TYR A 103 18.93 9.55 2.22
N THR A 104 19.33 8.50 2.93
CA THR A 104 18.41 7.56 3.59
C THR A 104 17.65 8.21 4.76
N HIS A 105 18.35 8.87 5.69
CA HIS A 105 17.69 9.54 6.82
C HIS A 105 16.79 10.72 6.41
N LYS A 106 17.21 11.51 5.42
CA LYS A 106 16.41 12.62 4.89
C LYS A 106 15.16 12.10 4.17
N SER A 107 15.31 11.02 3.40
CA SER A 107 14.19 10.36 2.73
C SER A 107 13.21 9.71 3.71
N GLU A 108 13.67 9.17 4.84
CA GLU A 108 12.77 8.64 5.87
C GLU A 108 11.88 9.71 6.50
N MET A 109 12.43 10.88 6.85
CA MET A 109 11.64 12.01 7.37
C MET A 109 10.63 12.51 6.33
N ILE A 110 11.07 12.72 5.10
CA ILE A 110 10.23 13.14 3.97
C ILE A 110 9.11 12.13 3.71
N SER A 111 9.43 10.83 3.74
CA SER A 111 8.46 9.74 3.57
C SER A 111 7.46 9.64 4.73
N ARG A 112 7.85 10.04 5.94
CA ARG A 112 6.95 10.11 7.10
C ARG A 112 5.98 11.29 6.98
N ASP A 113 6.47 12.46 6.64
CA ASP A 113 5.65 13.65 6.42
C ASP A 113 4.62 13.43 5.29
N ALA A 114 5.04 12.85 4.15
CA ALA A 114 4.12 12.45 3.09
C ALA A 114 3.02 11.48 3.56
N ALA A 115 3.37 10.59 4.50
CA ALA A 115 2.40 9.65 5.06
C ALA A 115 1.44 10.36 6.02
N ASP A 116 1.92 11.27 6.86
CA ASP A 116 1.08 12.00 7.80
C ASP A 116 0.08 12.91 7.04
N ARG A 117 0.48 13.48 5.91
CA ARG A 117 -0.42 14.27 5.05
C ARG A 117 -1.59 13.47 4.47
N LEU A 118 -1.44 12.17 4.27
CA LEU A 118 -2.52 11.30 3.80
C LEU A 118 -3.53 10.92 4.90
N GLU A 119 -3.28 11.25 6.17
CA GLU A 119 -4.21 11.01 7.28
C GLU A 119 -5.55 11.74 7.15
N VAL A 120 -5.58 12.85 6.40
CA VAL A 120 -6.82 13.59 6.08
C VAL A 120 -7.80 12.71 5.30
N PHE A 121 -7.30 11.75 4.52
CA PHE A 121 -8.11 10.84 3.72
C PHE A 121 -8.46 9.54 4.45
N ASP A 122 -8.42 9.52 5.79
CA ASP A 122 -8.90 8.39 6.58
C ASP A 122 -10.38 8.13 6.25
N PRO A 123 -10.76 6.95 5.76
CA PRO A 123 -12.16 6.61 5.44
C PRO A 123 -13.12 6.79 6.62
N LYS A 124 -12.63 6.75 7.87
CA LYS A 124 -13.46 7.00 9.06
C LYS A 124 -13.72 8.49 9.31
N LYS A 125 -12.87 9.37 8.77
CA LYS A 125 -12.98 10.83 8.88
C LYS A 125 -13.63 11.44 7.64
N LEU A 126 -13.52 10.77 6.50
CA LEU A 126 -14.21 11.13 5.27
C LEU A 126 -15.73 10.92 5.43
N ARG A 127 -16.45 12.02 5.66
CA ARG A 127 -17.88 12.09 5.39
C ARG A 127 -18.07 12.06 3.87
N ILE A 128 -18.15 10.86 3.31
CA ILE A 128 -18.67 10.72 1.95
C ILE A 128 -20.17 11.03 2.08
N ALA A 129 -20.59 12.19 1.58
CA ALA A 129 -22.00 12.53 1.48
C ALA A 129 -22.71 11.41 0.67
N PRO A 130 -23.93 11.02 1.07
CA PRO A 130 -24.65 9.91 0.46
C PRO A 130 -24.85 10.05 -1.04
#